data_AF-A0A7L5ZFU3-F1
#
_entry.id   AF-A0A7L5ZFU3-F1
#
_cell.length_a   1.000
_cell.length_b   1.000
_cell.length_c   1.000
_cell.angle_alpha   90.00
_cell.angle_beta   90.00
_cell.angle_gamma   90.00
#
_symmetry.space_group_name_H-M   'P 1'
#
loop_
_entity.id
_entity.type
_entity.pdbx_description
1 polymer ?
#
loop_
_entity_poly.entity_id
_entity_poly.type
_entity_poly.pdbx_seq_one_letter_code
_entity_poly.pdbx_strand_id
1 'polypeptide(L)'
;MFRNALLRRLGAGAAALAVLVAGWTGGTTEAAAADAVVRPLNANIVVTGAGWGHGIGMSQYGAYGAADAGLGYAKILSFYYPGTTLKDLPAGNRIRVWISADNDDRLHFSPPQGSRSWTPPARRGRCRPAAPTGCGGSAAAGPTGCCTT
;
A
#
# COMPACT_ATOMS: atom_id res chain seq x y z
N MET A 1 29.20 -40.59 82.05
CA MET A 1 29.32 -41.14 80.68
C MET A 1 27.98 -41.00 79.99
N PHE A 2 27.98 -40.40 78.80
CA PHE A 2 26.84 -40.15 77.89
C PHE A 2 25.74 -39.23 78.46
N ARG A 3 25.56 -38.03 77.89
CA ARG A 3 24.42 -37.59 77.05
C ARG A 3 24.49 -36.05 77.06
N ASN A 4 24.33 -35.24 76.02
CA ASN A 4 23.69 -35.38 74.72
C ASN A 4 24.31 -34.38 73.74
N ALA A 5 24.96 -34.88 72.69
CA ALA A 5 25.29 -34.13 71.48
C ALA A 5 24.03 -33.96 70.60
N LEU A 6 23.01 -33.29 71.12
CA LEU A 6 21.71 -33.12 70.44
C LEU A 6 21.31 -31.65 70.29
N LEU A 7 22.28 -30.76 70.09
CA LEU A 7 22.05 -29.33 69.89
C LEU A 7 22.32 -28.81 68.48
N ARG A 8 22.55 -29.67 67.48
CA ARG A 8 22.94 -29.20 66.13
C ARG A 8 22.13 -29.77 64.98
N ARG A 9 20.86 -30.15 65.19
CA ARG A 9 20.00 -30.62 64.08
C ARG A 9 18.62 -29.97 63.96
N LEU A 10 18.27 -29.01 64.82
CA LEU A 10 16.97 -28.33 64.74
C LEU A 10 17.02 -26.94 64.08
N GLY A 11 18.20 -26.44 63.69
CA GLY A 11 18.35 -25.12 63.04
C GLY A 11 18.02 -25.10 61.54
N ALA A 12 17.97 -26.25 60.87
CA ALA A 12 17.81 -26.31 59.41
C ALA A 12 16.36 -26.54 58.94
N GLY A 13 15.42 -26.87 59.84
CA GLY A 13 14.03 -27.15 59.49
C GLY A 13 13.16 -25.89 59.37
N ALA A 14 13.30 -24.95 60.30
CA ALA A 14 12.48 -23.74 60.33
C ALA A 14 12.83 -22.75 59.19
N ALA A 15 14.10 -22.67 58.80
CA ALA A 15 14.54 -21.81 57.70
C ALA A 15 14.06 -22.33 56.33
N ALA A 16 14.02 -23.66 56.14
CA ALA A 16 13.54 -24.26 54.89
C ALA A 16 12.02 -24.10 54.70
N LEU A 17 11.24 -24.12 55.79
CA LEU A 17 9.78 -23.93 55.72
C LEU A 17 9.40 -22.46 55.47
N ALA A 18 10.13 -21.50 56.03
CA ALA A 18 9.90 -20.07 55.80
C ALA A 18 10.15 -19.67 54.33
N VAL A 19 11.14 -20.28 53.67
CA VAL A 19 11.42 -20.06 52.24
C VAL A 19 10.35 -20.69 51.34
N LEU A 20 9.73 -21.81 51.74
CA LEU A 20 8.64 -22.44 50.99
C LEU A 20 7.31 -21.68 51.12
N VAL A 21 7.02 -21.03 52.25
CA VAL A 21 5.82 -20.18 52.41
C VAL A 21 5.98 -18.84 51.68
N ALA A 22 7.18 -18.26 51.67
CA ALA A 22 7.47 -17.03 50.92
C ALA A 22 7.49 -17.24 49.38
N GLY A 23 7.73 -18.47 48.91
CA GLY A 23 7.65 -18.83 47.50
C GLY A 23 6.23 -19.11 46.99
N TRP A 24 5.24 -19.18 47.88
CA TRP A 24 3.83 -19.48 47.56
C TRP A 24 2.90 -18.27 47.62
N THR A 25 3.40 -17.07 47.89
CA THR A 25 2.74 -15.86 47.41
C THR A 25 3.07 -15.73 45.93
N GLY A 26 2.56 -16.67 45.13
CA GLY A 26 2.45 -16.49 43.69
C GLY A 26 1.64 -15.23 43.48
N GLY A 27 2.33 -14.12 43.28
CA GLY A 27 1.70 -12.87 42.87
C GLY A 27 0.87 -13.21 41.65
N THR A 28 -0.43 -13.00 41.74
CA THR A 28 -1.27 -13.01 40.56
C THR A 28 -0.70 -11.93 39.67
N THR A 29 0.03 -12.32 38.64
CA THR A 29 0.27 -11.42 37.52
C THR A 29 -1.12 -11.15 36.97
N GLU A 30 -1.73 -10.05 37.40
CA GLU A 30 -2.94 -9.54 36.77
C GLU A 30 -2.58 -9.42 35.29
N ALA A 31 -3.32 -10.16 34.45
CA ALA A 31 -3.19 -10.00 33.02
C ALA A 31 -3.31 -8.51 32.72
N ALA A 32 -2.36 -7.96 31.95
CA ALA A 32 -2.42 -6.57 31.54
C ALA A 32 -3.82 -6.32 30.98
N ALA A 33 -4.60 -5.50 31.69
CA ALA A 33 -5.95 -5.16 31.24
C ALA A 33 -5.81 -4.50 29.87
N ALA A 34 -6.54 -5.00 28.88
CA ALA A 34 -6.63 -4.33 27.59
C ALA A 34 -7.12 -2.90 27.81
N ASP A 35 -6.60 -1.96 27.03
CA ASP A 35 -7.03 -0.57 27.11
C ASP A 35 -8.54 -0.49 26.86
N ALA A 36 -9.20 0.45 27.53
CA ALA A 36 -10.64 0.59 27.44
C ALA A 36 -11.03 0.86 25.98
N VAL A 37 -12.01 0.12 25.45
CA VAL A 37 -12.52 0.36 24.09
C VAL A 37 -13.07 1.78 24.02
N VAL A 38 -12.41 2.65 23.25
CA VAL A 38 -12.91 3.99 22.94
C VAL A 38 -14.20 3.84 22.16
N ARG A 39 -15.33 4.13 22.82
CA ARG A 39 -16.65 4.16 22.19
C ARG A 39 -17.00 5.61 21.85
N PRO A 40 -17.26 5.94 20.58
CA PRO A 40 -17.70 7.28 20.22
C PRO A 40 -19.06 7.57 20.88
N LEU A 41 -19.15 8.71 21.59
CA LEU A 41 -20.34 9.14 22.36
C LEU A 41 -21.62 9.23 21.52
N ASN A 42 -21.47 9.43 20.21
CA ASN A 42 -22.54 9.60 19.24
C ASN A 42 -22.54 8.51 18.14
N ALA A 43 -21.86 7.38 18.37
CA ALA A 43 -21.69 6.31 17.38
C ALA A 43 -21.03 6.74 16.05
N ASN A 44 -20.49 7.96 15.96
CA ASN A 44 -19.83 8.48 14.76
C ASN A 44 -18.31 8.47 14.94
N ILE A 45 -17.61 7.94 13.94
CA ILE A 45 -16.16 8.04 13.81
C ILE A 45 -15.90 8.87 12.56
N VAL A 46 -15.41 10.10 12.76
CA VAL A 46 -14.97 10.95 11.67
C VAL A 46 -13.46 10.79 11.53
N VAL A 47 -13.02 10.25 10.41
CA VAL A 47 -11.60 10.14 10.08
C VAL A 47 -11.25 11.28 9.12
N THR A 48 -10.49 12.25 9.60
CA THR A 48 -9.94 13.33 8.78
C THR A 48 -8.54 12.98 8.34
N GLY A 49 -8.30 12.97 7.03
CA GLY A 49 -6.98 12.73 6.43
C GLY A 49 -6.79 13.60 5.19
N ALA A 50 -5.56 13.63 4.69
CA ALA A 50 -5.19 14.35 3.48
C ALA A 50 -4.34 13.46 2.56
N GLY A 51 -4.29 13.82 1.26
CA GLY A 51 -3.58 13.07 0.24
C GLY A 51 -4.43 11.98 -0.44
N TRP A 52 -4.03 11.61 -1.64
CA TRP A 52 -4.67 10.56 -2.44
C TRP A 52 -3.60 9.64 -3.04
N GLY A 53 -3.60 8.37 -2.65
CA GLY A 53 -2.62 7.36 -3.08
C GLY A 53 -1.80 6.79 -1.93
N HIS A 54 -0.84 5.93 -2.27
CA HIS A 54 0.00 5.20 -1.31
C HIS A 54 1.12 6.04 -0.68
N GLY A 55 1.27 7.31 -1.08
CA GLY A 55 2.20 8.26 -0.46
C GLY A 55 3.69 7.97 -0.66
N ILE A 56 4.05 7.14 -1.65
CA ILE A 56 5.46 6.76 -1.92
C ILE A 56 5.86 7.25 -3.31
N GLY A 57 7.04 7.85 -3.42
CA GLY A 57 7.60 8.33 -4.68
C GLY A 57 7.01 9.67 -5.11
N MET A 58 6.69 9.81 -6.39
CA MET A 58 6.25 11.08 -6.98
C MET A 58 4.77 11.37 -6.76
N SER A 59 4.47 12.52 -6.15
CA SER A 59 3.13 13.10 -6.17
C SER A 59 2.85 13.68 -7.55
N GLN A 60 1.78 13.22 -8.22
CA GLN A 60 1.38 13.71 -9.54
C GLN A 60 1.05 15.21 -9.50
N TYR A 61 0.25 15.64 -8.53
CA TYR A 61 -0.11 17.05 -8.35
C TYR A 61 1.10 17.91 -7.95
N GLY A 62 2.01 17.37 -7.13
CA GLY A 62 3.23 18.09 -6.77
C GLY A 62 4.19 18.24 -7.95
N ALA A 63 4.31 17.23 -8.80
CA ALA A 63 5.08 17.31 -10.05
C ALA A 63 4.46 18.31 -11.04
N TYR A 64 3.12 18.32 -11.16
CA TYR A 64 2.40 19.31 -11.97
C TYR A 64 2.66 20.74 -11.48
N GLY A 65 2.51 21.01 -10.18
CA GLY A 65 2.78 22.34 -9.62
C GLY A 65 4.24 22.78 -9.76
N ALA A 66 5.19 21.84 -9.65
CA ALA A 66 6.60 22.12 -9.91
C ALA A 66 6.86 22.49 -11.38
N ALA A 67 6.20 21.81 -12.33
CA ALA A 67 6.30 22.12 -13.74
C ALA A 67 5.66 23.48 -14.08
N ASP A 68 4.51 23.81 -13.47
CA ASP A 68 3.85 25.11 -13.59
C ASP A 68 4.72 26.25 -13.04
N ALA A 69 5.49 25.98 -11.98
CA ALA A 69 6.53 26.87 -11.46
C ALA A 69 7.81 26.93 -12.32
N GLY A 70 7.84 26.26 -13.48
CA GLY A 70 8.95 26.30 -14.44
C GLY A 70 10.09 25.31 -14.19
N LEU A 71 9.93 24.35 -13.26
CA LEU A 71 10.95 23.32 -13.04
C LEU A 71 10.90 22.26 -14.15
N GLY A 72 12.06 22.00 -14.75
CA GLY A 72 12.19 20.90 -15.72
C GLY A 72 12.08 19.52 -15.08
N TYR A 73 11.70 18.52 -15.88
CA TYR A 73 11.45 17.14 -15.43
C TYR A 73 12.62 16.53 -14.64
N ALA A 74 13.87 16.84 -15.02
CA ALA A 74 15.06 16.32 -14.33
C ALA A 74 15.12 16.76 -12.86
N LYS A 75 14.78 18.03 -12.59
CA LYS A 75 14.77 18.59 -11.23
C LYS A 75 13.61 18.05 -10.41
N ILE A 76 12.46 17.86 -11.04
CA ILE A 76 11.29 17.22 -10.43
C ILE A 76 11.63 15.78 -10.03
N LEU A 77 12.22 15.00 -10.93
CA LEU A 77 12.60 13.61 -10.65
C LEU A 77 13.66 13.50 -9.57
N SER A 78 14.68 14.36 -9.58
CA SER A 78 15.71 14.35 -8.54
C SER A 78 15.17 14.66 -7.15
N PHE A 79 14.10 15.46 -7.05
CA PHE A 79 13.43 15.76 -5.80
C PHE A 79 12.70 14.53 -5.24
N TYR A 80 11.94 13.82 -6.08
CA TYR A 80 11.16 12.65 -5.65
C TYR A 80 11.97 11.36 -5.53
N TYR A 81 13.07 11.25 -6.26
CA TYR A 81 13.89 10.04 -6.34
C TYR A 81 15.38 10.39 -6.14
N PRO A 82 15.78 10.76 -4.91
CA PRO A 82 17.18 11.09 -4.62
C PRO A 82 18.10 9.89 -4.87
N GLY A 83 19.30 10.15 -5.39
CA GLY A 83 20.28 9.11 -5.71
C GLY A 83 20.02 8.34 -7.02
N THR A 84 18.96 8.69 -7.77
CA THR A 84 18.74 8.13 -9.11
C THR A 84 19.52 8.88 -10.18
N THR A 85 19.76 8.22 -11.32
CA THR A 85 20.40 8.82 -12.49
C THR A 85 19.49 8.67 -13.71
N LEU A 86 19.41 9.72 -14.53
CA LEU A 86 18.71 9.67 -15.80
C LEU A 86 19.61 9.00 -16.84
N LYS A 87 19.06 8.05 -17.58
CA LYS A 87 19.72 7.38 -18.69
C LYS A 87 18.77 7.18 -19.84
N ASP A 88 19.28 7.36 -21.05
CA ASP A 88 18.58 6.95 -22.25
C ASP A 88 18.65 5.43 -22.40
N LEU A 89 17.51 4.83 -22.71
CA LEU A 89 17.44 3.42 -23.07
C LEU A 89 17.80 3.25 -24.54
N PRO A 90 18.68 2.30 -24.90
CA PRO A 90 18.95 1.98 -26.30
C PRO A 90 17.67 1.65 -27.09
N ALA A 91 17.69 1.87 -28.40
CA ALA A 91 16.60 1.46 -29.26
C ALA A 91 16.35 -0.06 -29.19
N GLY A 92 15.10 -0.49 -29.37
CA GLY A 92 14.70 -1.90 -29.34
C GLY A 92 14.18 -2.40 -27.98
N ASN A 93 14.26 -1.60 -26.93
CA ASN A 93 13.63 -1.91 -25.64
C ASN A 93 12.11 -1.80 -25.72
N ARG A 94 11.40 -2.82 -25.23
CA ARG A 94 9.93 -2.85 -25.19
C ARG A 94 9.43 -2.46 -23.80
N ILE A 95 8.86 -1.26 -23.69
CA ILE A 95 8.13 -0.81 -22.50
C ILE A 95 6.67 -1.22 -22.65
N ARG A 96 6.10 -1.88 -21.64
CA ARG A 96 4.68 -2.21 -21.58
C ARG A 96 4.04 -1.37 -20.48
N VAL A 97 3.04 -0.59 -20.85
CA VAL A 97 2.24 0.20 -19.91
C VAL A 97 0.84 -0.37 -19.91
N TRP A 98 0.36 -0.78 -18.74
CA TRP A 98 -1.02 -1.22 -18.58
C TRP A 98 -1.89 -0.01 -18.25
N ILE A 99 -2.85 0.30 -19.12
CA ILE A 99 -3.86 1.32 -18.89
C ILE A 99 -5.17 0.58 -18.58
N SER A 100 -5.60 0.61 -17.32
CA SER A 100 -6.80 -0.11 -16.85
C SER A 100 -8.09 0.69 -17.05
N ALA A 101 -7.98 2.01 -17.15
CA ALA A 101 -9.09 2.93 -17.36
C ALA A 101 -8.62 4.08 -18.24
N ASP A 102 -9.37 4.34 -19.30
CA ASP A 102 -9.31 5.54 -20.14
C ASP A 102 -10.71 6.15 -20.08
N ASN A 103 -10.81 7.38 -19.61
CA ASN A 103 -12.06 8.06 -19.31
C ASN A 103 -12.42 9.14 -20.34
N ASP A 104 -11.53 9.44 -21.27
CA ASP A 104 -11.74 10.44 -22.31
C ASP A 104 -11.41 9.95 -23.73
N ASP A 105 -11.09 8.65 -23.87
CA ASP A 105 -10.70 7.99 -25.12
C ASP A 105 -9.49 8.70 -25.80
N ARG A 106 -8.65 9.41 -25.02
CA ARG A 106 -7.50 10.20 -25.51
C ARG A 106 -6.20 9.81 -24.82
N LEU A 107 -5.40 9.00 -25.51
CA LEU A 107 -4.01 8.74 -25.13
C LEU A 107 -3.04 9.76 -25.75
N HIS A 108 -2.56 10.71 -24.97
CA HIS A 108 -1.45 11.58 -25.35
C HIS A 108 -0.11 10.90 -25.07
N PHE A 109 0.58 10.46 -26.13
CA PHE A 109 1.90 9.84 -26.05
C PHE A 109 2.84 10.50 -27.07
N SER A 110 3.96 11.06 -26.59
CA SER A 110 5.01 11.65 -27.44
C SER A 110 6.26 10.77 -27.41
N PRO A 111 6.35 9.77 -28.28
CA PRO A 111 7.50 8.91 -28.29
C PRO A 111 8.76 9.51 -28.92
N PRO A 112 9.94 8.98 -28.57
CA PRO A 112 11.13 9.12 -29.42
C PRO A 112 10.86 8.60 -30.84
N GLN A 113 11.56 9.16 -31.82
CA GLN A 113 11.47 8.70 -33.22
C GLN A 113 11.68 7.18 -33.31
N GLY A 114 10.78 6.49 -34.02
CA GLY A 114 10.86 5.04 -34.27
C GLY A 114 10.07 4.14 -33.30
N SER A 115 9.39 4.69 -32.29
CA SER A 115 8.48 3.89 -31.46
C SER A 115 7.21 3.49 -32.23
N ARG A 116 6.55 2.40 -31.81
CA ARG A 116 5.25 1.97 -32.34
C ARG A 116 4.28 1.77 -31.18
N SER A 117 3.13 2.45 -31.21
CA SER A 117 2.00 2.14 -30.33
C SER A 117 1.33 0.86 -30.82
N TRP A 118 1.15 -0.13 -29.95
CA TRP A 118 0.41 -1.35 -30.27
C TRP A 118 -0.82 -1.42 -29.37
N THR A 119 -2.00 -1.34 -29.98
CA THR A 119 -3.27 -1.56 -29.29
C THR A 119 -3.67 -3.02 -29.47
N PRO A 120 -3.76 -3.83 -28.40
CA PRO A 120 -4.30 -5.17 -28.52
C PRO A 120 -5.72 -5.12 -29.08
N PRO A 121 -6.12 -6.07 -29.94
CA PRO A 121 -7.52 -6.17 -30.34
C PRO A 121 -8.39 -6.30 -29.08
N ALA A 122 -9.50 -5.57 -29.03
CA ALA A 122 -10.44 -5.65 -27.93
C ALA A 122 -10.78 -7.13 -27.66
N ARG A 123 -10.60 -7.59 -26.42
CA ARG A 123 -10.95 -8.98 -26.08
C ARG A 123 -12.42 -9.18 -26.43
N ARG A 124 -12.72 -10.21 -27.24
CA ARG A 124 -14.09 -10.62 -27.58
C ARG A 124 -14.89 -10.69 -26.28
N GLY A 125 -15.88 -9.80 -26.12
CA GLY A 125 -16.71 -9.75 -24.91
C GLY A 125 -17.14 -8.36 -24.42
N ARG A 126 -16.58 -7.26 -24.93
CA ARG A 126 -17.09 -5.90 -24.65
C ARG A 126 -17.35 -5.14 -25.95
N CYS A 127 -18.50 -5.37 -26.57
CA CYS A 127 -19.07 -4.40 -27.51
C CYS A 127 -19.56 -3.19 -26.71
N ARG A 128 -19.16 -1.99 -27.12
CA ARG A 128 -19.76 -0.74 -26.65
C ARG A 128 -21.09 -0.61 -27.40
N PRO A 129 -22.25 -0.46 -26.73
CA PRO A 129 -23.52 -0.28 -27.43
C PRO A 129 -23.45 0.98 -28.30
N ALA A 130 -23.93 0.90 -29.54
CA ALA A 130 -23.96 2.05 -30.44
C ALA A 130 -24.79 3.18 -29.79
N ALA A 131 -24.24 4.39 -29.78
CA ALA A 131 -24.99 5.59 -29.43
C ALA A 131 -26.15 5.77 -30.43
N PRO A 132 -27.24 6.49 -30.07
CA PRO A 132 -28.37 6.72 -30.98
C PRO A 132 -27.99 7.44 -32.28
N THR A 133 -26.81 8.07 -32.33
CA THR A 133 -26.26 8.75 -33.51
C THR A 133 -25.47 7.83 -34.47
N GLY A 134 -25.38 6.52 -34.19
CA GLY A 134 -24.65 5.56 -35.02
C GLY A 134 -23.14 5.50 -34.75
N CYS A 135 -22.46 4.57 -35.44
CA CYS A 135 -21.01 4.38 -35.38
C CYS A 135 -20.32 5.55 -36.12
N GLY A 136 -19.81 6.53 -35.38
CA GLY A 136 -19.14 7.69 -35.98
C GLY A 136 -17.88 7.26 -36.77
N GLY A 137 -17.91 7.45 -38.09
CA GLY A 137 -16.77 7.25 -39.01
C GLY A 137 -16.69 5.86 -39.63
N SER A 138 -16.86 5.79 -40.97
CA SER A 138 -16.62 4.74 -41.98
C SER A 138 -16.78 3.24 -41.67
N ALA A 139 -17.23 2.84 -40.50
CA ALA A 139 -17.45 1.44 -40.15
C ALA A 139 -18.89 1.00 -40.39
N ALA A 140 -19.06 -0.02 -41.22
CA ALA A 140 -20.34 -0.71 -41.35
C ALA A 140 -20.65 -1.50 -40.07
N ALA A 141 -21.86 -1.36 -39.55
CA ALA A 141 -22.38 -2.23 -38.50
C ALA A 141 -22.47 -3.67 -39.02
N GLY A 142 -21.81 -4.62 -38.34
CA GLY A 142 -22.02 -6.05 -38.60
C GLY A 142 -23.42 -6.51 -38.21
N PRO A 143 -23.84 -7.74 -38.56
CA PRO A 143 -25.18 -8.28 -38.30
C PRO A 143 -25.55 -8.38 -36.81
N THR A 144 -24.60 -8.12 -35.91
CA THR A 144 -24.75 -8.13 -34.45
C THR A 144 -24.90 -6.73 -33.83
N GLY A 145 -24.92 -5.66 -34.62
CA GLY A 145 -25.10 -4.29 -34.11
C GLY A 145 -23.90 -3.72 -33.33
N CYS A 146 -22.72 -4.34 -33.43
CA CYS A 146 -21.49 -3.77 -32.89
C CYS A 146 -20.79 -2.91 -33.96
N CYS A 147 -20.35 -1.71 -33.56
CA CYS A 147 -19.42 -0.92 -34.36
C CYS A 147 -18.05 -1.62 -34.35
N THR A 148 -17.67 -2.21 -35.47
CA THR A 148 -16.27 -2.59 -35.73
C THR A 148 -15.47 -1.31 -35.95
N THR A 149 -14.31 -1.14 -35.33
CA THR A 149 -13.36 -0.11 -35.76
C THR A 149 -12.55 -0.57 -36.96
#